data_AF-A0A523V995-F1
#
_entry.id   AF-A0A523V995-F1
#
_cell.length_a   1.000
_cell.length_b   1.000
_cell.length_c   1.000
_cell.angle_alpha   90.00
_cell.angle_beta   90.00
_cell.angle_gamma   90.00
#
_symmetry.space_group_name_H-M   'P 1'
#
loop_
_entity.id
_entity.type
_entity.pdbx_description
1 polymer ?
#
loop_
_entity_poly.entity_id
_entity_poly.type
_entity_poly.pdbx_seq_one_letter_code
_entity_poly.pdbx_strand_id
1 'polypeptide(L)'
;GGKQYKVAPNQTIQVERLDVPEGDTVELDRVLLIREDGSTVVGNPVIKGAKVVATSLGEAKGEKVIVFRYKSKVRYRSKRGHRQTYSKILVKEIIKGQGE
;
A
#
# COMPACT_ATOMS: atom_id res chain seq x y z
N GLY A 1 0.25 7.32 0.43
CA GLY A 1 -0.47 6.15 0.96
C GLY A 1 -1.02 6.43 2.35
N GLY A 2 -2.28 6.86 2.46
CA GLY A 2 -2.97 7.07 3.75
C GLY A 2 -3.75 5.85 4.23
N LYS A 3 -3.52 4.69 3.61
CA LYS A 3 -4.21 3.42 3.90
C LYS A 3 -3.33 2.60 4.84
N GLN A 4 -3.97 1.85 5.73
CA GLN A 4 -3.30 0.90 6.61
C GLN A 4 -3.38 -0.49 6.00
N TYR A 5 -2.27 -1.22 6.05
CA TYR A 5 -2.16 -2.58 5.54
C TYR A 5 -1.63 -3.49 6.62
N LYS A 6 -2.21 -4.68 6.74
CA LYS A 6 -1.61 -5.77 7.51
C LYS A 6 -0.63 -6.50 6.59
N VAL A 7 0.60 -6.64 7.05
CA VAL A 7 1.68 -7.28 6.29
C VAL A 7 2.35 -8.37 7.10
N ALA A 8 2.86 -9.38 6.40
CA ALA A 8 3.73 -10.42 6.92
C ALA A 8 5.04 -10.47 6.12
N PRO A 9 6.13 -11.03 6.67
CA PRO A 9 7.36 -11.28 5.92
C PRO A 9 7.09 -12.12 4.67
N ASN A 10 7.78 -11.83 3.57
CA ASN A 10 7.63 -12.45 2.25
C ASN A 10 6.26 -12.26 1.58
N GLN A 11 5.42 -11.35 2.08
CA GLN A 11 4.15 -11.04 1.46
C GLN A 11 4.32 -10.00 0.34
N THR A 12 3.68 -10.23 -0.80
CA THR A 12 3.53 -9.21 -1.85
C THR A 12 2.23 -8.45 -1.64
N ILE A 13 2.29 -7.12 -1.62
CA ILE A 13 1.11 -6.26 -1.52
C ILE A 13 1.09 -5.19 -2.61
N GLN A 14 -0.11 -4.74 -2.98
CA GLN A 14 -0.31 -3.62 -3.90
C GLN A 14 -0.67 -2.38 -3.10
N VAL A 15 0.13 -1.33 -3.27
CA VAL A 15 -0.06 -0.04 -2.60
C VAL A 15 -0.31 1.06 -3.62
N GLU A 16 -0.76 2.22 -3.16
CA GLU A 16 -0.79 3.44 -3.97
C GLU A 16 0.57 3.66 -4.66
N ARG A 17 0.57 4.29 -5.84
CA ARG A 17 1.79 4.51 -6.61
C ARG A 17 2.87 5.20 -5.77
N LEU A 18 4.03 4.58 -5.73
CA LEU A 18 5.28 5.09 -5.18
C LEU A 18 6.20 5.38 -6.38
N ASP A 19 6.76 6.58 -6.46
CA ASP A 19 7.72 6.96 -7.51
C ASP A 19 9.12 6.37 -7.19
N VAL A 20 9.18 5.04 -7.08
CA VAL A 20 10.39 4.26 -6.77
C VAL A 20 10.58 3.22 -7.88
N PRO A 21 11.77 3.13 -8.50
CA PRO A 21 11.99 2.20 -9.59
C PRO A 21 11.92 0.74 -9.12
N GLU A 22 11.77 -0.18 -10.07
CA GLU A 22 11.75 -1.61 -9.80
C GLU A 22 13.12 -2.09 -9.29
N GLY A 23 13.10 -2.93 -8.25
CA GLY A 23 14.31 -3.47 -7.60
C GLY A 23 14.80 -2.63 -6.42
N ASP A 24 14.39 -1.38 -6.30
CA ASP A 24 14.80 -0.50 -5.22
C ASP A 24 14.13 -0.86 -3.88
N THR A 25 14.80 -0.47 -2.80
CA THR A 25 14.33 -0.68 -1.43
C THR A 25 13.40 0.45 -1.02
N VAL A 26 12.26 0.09 -0.44
CA VAL A 26 11.25 0.99 0.12
C VAL A 26 11.24 0.78 1.63
N GLU A 27 11.62 1.81 2.39
CA GLU A 27 11.51 1.81 3.84
C GLU A 27 10.19 2.49 4.27
N LEU A 28 9.44 1.83 5.15
CA LEU A 28 8.18 2.32 5.69
C LEU A 28 8.30 2.46 7.21
N ASP A 29 8.48 3.69 7.67
CA ASP A 29 8.74 4.01 9.09
C ASP A 29 7.48 4.13 9.94
N ARG A 30 6.31 4.22 9.29
CA ARG A 30 5.03 4.42 9.97
C ARG A 30 4.39 3.08 10.32
N VAL A 31 4.94 2.42 11.33
CA VAL A 31 4.38 1.18 11.88
C VAL A 31 3.47 1.49 13.08
N LEU A 32 2.22 1.05 13.00
CA LEU A 32 1.19 1.31 14.01
C LEU A 32 1.07 0.18 15.04
N LEU A 33 1.26 -1.06 14.60
CA LEU A 33 1.07 -2.25 15.43
C LEU A 33 2.01 -3.35 14.96
N ILE A 34 2.66 -4.04 15.91
CA ILE A 34 3.41 -5.27 15.68
C ILE A 34 2.82 -6.35 16.57
N ARG A 35 2.52 -7.51 15.99
CA ARG A 35 2.08 -8.69 16.73
C ARG A 35 3.03 -9.84 16.42
N GLU A 36 3.52 -10.48 17.46
CA GLU A 36 4.34 -11.69 17.39
C GLU A 36 3.91 -12.62 18.52
N ASP A 37 3.68 -13.89 18.21
CA ASP A 37 3.10 -14.95 19.04
C ASP A 37 3.06 -14.67 20.55
N GLY A 38 1.91 -14.13 21.01
CA GLY A 38 1.61 -13.84 22.41
C GLY A 38 1.81 -12.38 22.84
N SER A 39 2.62 -11.60 22.13
CA SER A 39 2.87 -10.19 22.39
C SER A 39 2.27 -9.29 21.30
N THR A 40 1.64 -8.18 21.71
CA THR A 40 1.12 -7.17 20.78
C THR A 40 1.58 -5.80 21.26
N VAL A 41 2.42 -5.15 20.46
CA VAL A 41 2.88 -3.79 20.69
C VAL A 41 2.01 -2.86 19.86
N VAL A 42 1.34 -1.93 20.52
CA VAL A 42 0.48 -0.92 19.89
C VAL A 42 1.17 0.44 20.01
N GLY A 43 1.36 1.11 18.88
CA GLY A 43 1.95 2.45 18.84
C GLY A 43 0.95 3.53 19.23
N ASN A 44 1.44 4.58 19.87
CA ASN A 44 0.63 5.73 20.29
C ASN A 44 1.38 7.03 19.95
N PRO A 45 1.35 7.56 18.71
CA PRO A 45 0.59 7.16 17.50
C PRO A 45 1.33 6.21 16.53
N VAL A 46 2.64 6.00 16.70
CA VAL A 46 3.47 5.05 15.94
C VAL A 46 4.45 4.36 16.89
N ILE A 47 4.96 3.20 16.53
CA ILE A 47 6.00 2.50 17.29
C ILE A 47 7.36 3.11 16.93
N LYS A 48 8.04 3.73 17.88
CA LYS A 48 9.33 4.38 17.64
C LYS A 48 10.39 3.35 17.25
N GLY A 49 11.13 3.62 16.18
CA GLY A 49 12.21 2.76 15.68
C GLY A 49 11.75 1.51 14.92
N ALA A 50 10.44 1.28 14.78
CA ALA A 50 9.93 0.19 13.98
C ALA A 50 9.91 0.59 12.51
N LYS A 51 10.40 -0.29 11.62
CA LYS A 51 10.36 -0.06 10.18
C LYS A 51 10.05 -1.34 9.42
N VAL A 52 9.34 -1.19 8.30
CA VAL A 52 9.14 -2.29 7.35
C VAL A 52 10.01 -2.02 6.13
N VAL A 53 10.90 -2.95 5.84
CA VAL A 53 11.77 -2.92 4.66
C VAL A 53 11.13 -3.77 3.58
N ALA A 54 10.79 -3.14 2.46
CA ALA A 54 10.21 -3.78 1.29
C ALA A 54 11.06 -3.54 0.05
N THR A 55 10.86 -4.34 -0.99
CA THR A 55 11.45 -4.13 -2.31
C THR A 55 10.35 -3.85 -3.32
N SER A 56 10.56 -2.84 -4.15
CA SER A 56 9.65 -2.52 -5.25
C SER A 56 9.75 -3.60 -6.32
N LEU A 57 8.62 -4.22 -6.67
CA LEU A 57 8.47 -5.11 -7.82
C LEU A 57 7.92 -4.35 -9.04
N GLY A 58 7.99 -3.01 -9.01
CA GLY A 58 7.54 -2.15 -10.10
C GLY A 58 6.06 -1.77 -10.04
N GLU A 59 5.60 -1.15 -11.12
CA GLU A 59 4.25 -0.61 -11.25
C GLU A 59 3.30 -1.60 -11.96
N ALA A 60 2.06 -1.67 -11.49
CA ALA A 60 0.99 -2.44 -12.09
C ALA A 60 -0.27 -1.59 -12.28
N LYS A 61 -0.91 -1.75 -13.44
CA LYS A 61 -2.23 -1.16 -13.68
C LYS A 61 -3.30 -2.06 -13.08
N GLY A 62 -4.14 -1.48 -12.24
CA GLY A 62 -5.33 -2.14 -11.72
C GLY A 62 -6.39 -2.39 -12.78
N GLU A 63 -7.50 -2.94 -12.33
CA GLU A 63 -8.66 -3.20 -13.17
C GLU A 63 -9.23 -1.90 -13.76
N LYS A 64 -9.84 -2.03 -14.95
CA LYS A 64 -10.44 -0.88 -15.63
C LYS A 64 -11.79 -0.57 -14.98
N VAL A 65 -11.87 0.55 -14.29
CA VAL A 65 -13.15 1.08 -13.81
C VAL A 65 -13.76 1.92 -14.94
N ILE A 66 -14.99 1.58 -15.33
CA ILE A 66 -15.72 2.30 -16.37
C ILE A 66 -16.66 3.30 -15.70
N VAL A 67 -16.39 4.59 -15.91
CA VAL A 67 -17.28 5.68 -15.50
C VAL A 67 -18.20 5.99 -16.67
N PHE A 68 -19.47 5.60 -16.55
CA PHE A 68 -20.51 5.90 -17.52
C PHE A 68 -21.49 6.92 -16.95
N ARG A 69 -21.71 8.02 -17.67
CA ARG A 69 -22.69 9.06 -17.32
C ARG A 69 -23.71 9.15 -18.45
N TYR A 70 -24.99 9.09 -18.10
CA TYR A 70 -26.10 9.20 -19.04
C TYR A 70 -27.16 10.14 -18.48
N LYS A 71 -27.72 11.01 -19.33
CA LYS A 71 -28.91 11.80 -18.99
C LYS A 71 -29.95 11.59 -20.09
N SER A 72 -31.15 11.17 -19.67
CA SER A 72 -32.26 10.89 -20.58
C SER A 72 -32.76 12.16 -21.27
N LYS A 73 -33.27 12.01 -22.50
CA LYS A 73 -33.93 13.08 -23.30
C LYS A 73 -33.08 14.32 -23.64
N VAL A 74 -31.82 14.40 -23.20
CA VAL A 74 -30.89 15.52 -23.51
C VAL A 74 -29.70 15.09 -24.38
N ARG A 75 -29.77 13.91 -25.01
CA ARG A 75 -28.71 13.34 -25.87
C ARG A 75 -27.32 13.32 -25.23
N TYR A 76 -27.24 13.22 -23.90
CA TYR A 76 -25.97 13.18 -23.16
C TYR A 76 -25.64 11.75 -22.74
N ARG A 77 -24.55 11.21 -23.27
CA ARG A 77 -23.92 9.97 -22.82
C ARG A 77 -22.40 10.13 -22.89
N SER A 78 -21.69 9.76 -21.83
CA SER A 78 -20.23 9.81 -21.76
C SER A 78 -19.71 8.55 -21.08
N LYS A 79 -18.75 7.87 -21.72
CA LYS A 79 -18.10 6.67 -21.20
C LYS A 79 -16.60 6.93 -21.12
N ARG A 80 -16.02 6.92 -19.92
CA ARG A 80 -14.58 7.05 -19.69
C ARG A 80 -14.07 5.86 -18.91
N GLY A 81 -12.94 5.30 -19.32
CA GLY A 81 -12.24 4.29 -18.52
C GLY A 81 -11.19 4.97 -17.64
N HIS A 82 -11.05 4.51 -16.40
CA HIS A 82 -9.93 4.80 -15.53
C HIS A 82 -9.22 3.49 -15.17
N ARG A 83 -7.90 3.50 -15.15
CA ARG A 83 -7.07 2.43 -14.57
C ARG A 83 -6.14 3.08 -13.57
N GLN A 84 -6.32 2.70 -12.31
CA GLN A 84 -5.42 3.15 -11.25
C GLN A 84 -4.07 2.45 -11.42
N THR A 85 -2.98 3.20 -11.28
CA THR A 85 -1.63 2.63 -11.23
C THR A 85 -1.28 2.40 -9.78
N TYR A 86 -0.77 1.21 -9.47
CA TYR A 86 -0.36 0.76 -8.15
C TYR A 86 1.11 0.37 -8.20
N SER A 87 1.80 0.45 -7.07
CA SER A 87 3.13 -0.14 -6.93
C SER A 87 3.00 -1.48 -6.22
N LYS A 88 3.64 -2.51 -6.76
CA LYS A 88 3.77 -3.80 -6.10
C LYS A 88 5.02 -3.77 -5.25
N ILE A 89 4.89 -4.15 -3.98
CA ILE A 89 6.02 -4.25 -3.08
C ILE A 89 6.05 -5.63 -2.43
N LEU A 90 7.25 -6.18 -2.29
CA LEU A 90 7.52 -7.40 -1.53
C LEU A 90 8.08 -7.01 -0.17
N VAL A 91 7.41 -7.42 0.90
CA VAL A 91 7.90 -7.18 2.26
C VAL A 91 9.05 -8.15 2.55
N LYS A 92 10.26 -7.63 2.74
CA LYS A 92 11.44 -8.43 3.06
C LYS A 92 11.55 -8.65 4.56
N GLU A 93 11.55 -7.57 5.32
CA GLU A 93 11.85 -7.61 6.74
C GLU A 93 10.99 -6.62 7.53
N ILE A 94 10.63 -7.00 8.75
CA ILE A 94 9.94 -6.16 9.72
C ILE A 94 10.87 -5.98 10.90
N ILE A 95 11.43 -4.78 11.05
CA ILE A 95 12.33 -4.44 12.14
C ILE A 95 11.50 -3.90 13.29
N LYS A 96 11.65 -4.53 14.46
CA LYS A 96 11.04 -4.04 15.70
C LYS A 96 11.84 -2.86 16.21
N GLY A 97 11.13 -1.77 16.51
CA GLY A 97 11.69 -0.67 17.25
C GLY A 97 11.81 -1.04 18.72
N GLN A 98 12.82 -0.46 19.39
CA GLN A 98 12.89 -0.50 20.85
C GLN A 98 11.73 0.32 21.41
N GLY A 99 10.67 -0.37 21.81
CA GLY A 99 9.72 0.15 22.80
C GLY A 99 10.09 -0.44 24.15
N GLU A 100 10.18 0.41 25.18
CA GLU A 100 10.14 -0.04 26.58
C GLU A 100 8.94 -0.96 26.85
#